data_AF-A0A161L916-F1
#
_entry.id   AF-A0A161L916-F1
#
_cell.length_a   1.000
_cell.length_b   1.000
_cell.length_c   1.000
_cell.angle_alpha   90.00
_cell.angle_beta   90.00
_cell.angle_gamma   90.00
#
_symmetry.space_group_name_H-M   'P 1'
#
loop_
_entity.id
_entity.type
_entity.pdbx_description
1 polymer ?
#
loop_
_entity_poly.entity_id
_entity_poly.type
_entity_poly.pdbx_seq_one_letter_code
_entity_poly.pdbx_strand_id
1 'polypeptide(L)' 'MAKKKTSVPPSQPYHPTMKRTHRVAFMLNEEEFKAVNRFIDKYQISNTSKFMREAVIRTILKRLDEDHPTLFD' A
#
# COMPACT_ATOMS: atom_id res chain seq x y z
N MET A 1 -17.12 15.61 36.38
CA MET A 1 -17.50 14.50 35.48
C MET A 1 -16.24 13.77 35.03
N ALA A 2 -16.05 12.53 35.49
CA ALA A 2 -14.83 11.76 35.26
C ALA A 2 -14.86 11.08 33.88
N LYS A 3 -13.79 11.26 33.08
CA LYS A 3 -13.63 10.60 31.77
C LYS A 3 -13.36 9.11 31.99
N LYS A 4 -14.27 8.25 31.50
CA LYS A 4 -14.16 6.78 31.53
C LYS A 4 -12.99 6.36 30.63
N LYS A 5 -11.96 5.71 31.19
CA LYS A 5 -10.88 5.07 30.43
C LYS A 5 -11.44 3.78 29.81
N THR A 6 -11.54 3.71 28.49
CA THR A 6 -11.96 2.49 27.78
C THR A 6 -10.80 1.50 27.80
N SER A 7 -10.92 0.44 28.60
CA SER A 7 -9.98 -0.69 28.67
C SER A 7 -10.11 -1.55 27.42
N VAL A 8 -9.06 -1.62 26.58
CA VAL A 8 -9.00 -2.50 25.42
C VAL A 8 -8.72 -3.95 25.90
N PRO A 9 -9.45 -4.97 25.43
CA PRO A 9 -9.26 -6.36 25.87
C PRO A 9 -7.94 -6.98 25.36
N PRO A 10 -7.30 -7.90 26.13
CA PRO A 10 -6.02 -8.49 25.79
C PRO A 10 -6.20 -9.81 25.03
N SER A 11 -6.05 -9.80 23.70
CA SER A 11 -5.91 -11.06 22.93
C SER A 11 -5.21 -10.94 21.56
N GLN A 12 -4.66 -9.77 21.20
CA GLN A 12 -3.80 -9.64 20.01
C GLN A 12 -2.44 -9.09 20.44
N PRO A 13 -1.29 -9.69 20.03
CA PRO A 13 0.00 -9.03 20.21
C PRO A 13 -0.10 -7.64 19.57
N TYR A 14 0.16 -6.62 20.38
CA TYR A 14 0.16 -5.22 19.97
C TYR A 14 1.25 -5.05 18.89
N HIS A 15 0.88 -5.21 17.63
CA HIS A 15 1.66 -4.66 16.55
C HIS A 15 1.49 -3.14 16.69
N PRO A 16 2.53 -2.38 17.08
CA PRO A 16 2.45 -0.93 17.07
C PRO A 16 1.93 -0.54 15.69
N THR A 17 0.77 0.13 15.67
CA THR A 17 0.00 0.46 14.46
C THR A 17 0.92 0.63 13.26
N MET A 18 0.77 -0.22 12.22
CA MET A 18 1.61 -0.22 11.01
C MET A 18 1.34 1.04 10.17
N LYS A 19 1.73 2.18 10.74
CA LYS A 19 1.48 3.52 10.22
C LYS A 19 2.43 3.76 9.07
N ARG A 20 1.90 4.36 8.01
CA ARG A 20 2.66 4.76 6.82
C ARG A 20 3.38 6.07 7.15
N THR A 21 4.65 5.99 7.52
CA THR A 21 5.47 7.15 7.92
C THR A 21 6.42 7.62 6.83
N HIS A 22 6.80 6.75 5.91
CA HIS A 22 7.71 7.06 4.81
C HIS A 22 6.97 7.73 3.66
N ARG A 23 7.48 8.88 3.21
CA ARG A 23 6.98 9.59 2.02
C ARG A 23 7.72 9.09 0.79
N VAL A 24 6.98 8.87 -0.29
CA VAL A 24 7.51 8.49 -1.60
C VAL A 24 6.84 9.39 -2.63
N ALA A 25 7.61 9.91 -3.58
CA ALA A 25 7.14 10.73 -4.68
C ALA A 25 7.67 10.16 -6.00
N PHE A 26 6.86 10.23 -7.05
CA PHE A 26 7.23 9.82 -8.41
C PHE A 26 6.99 10.99 -9.34
N MET A 27 7.92 11.21 -10.26
CA MET A 27 7.74 12.12 -11.38
C MET A 27 7.34 11.28 -12.58
N LEU A 28 6.30 11.70 -13.29
CA LEU A 28 5.82 11.07 -14.51
C LEU A 28 5.95 12.05 -15.66
N ASN A 29 6.22 11.55 -16.86
CA ASN A 29 6.11 12.35 -18.06
C ASN A 29 4.61 12.60 -18.40
N GLU A 30 4.37 13.41 -19.43
CA GLU A 30 3.01 13.81 -19.79
C GLU A 30 2.14 12.64 -20.27
N GLU A 31 2.72 11.70 -21.02
CA GLU A 31 2.00 10.54 -21.53
C GLU A 31 1.66 9.53 -20.42
N GLU A 32 2.62 9.26 -19.53
CA GLU A 32 2.44 8.43 -18.34
C GLU A 32 1.34 9.00 -17.44
N PHE A 33 1.37 10.31 -17.19
CA PHE A 33 0.36 10.98 -16.37
C PHE A 33 -1.04 10.90 -17.01
N LYS A 34 -1.14 11.12 -18.33
CA LYS A 34 -2.41 10.96 -19.06
C LYS A 34 -2.94 9.52 -18.99
N ALA A 35 -2.07 8.53 -19.15
CA ALA A 35 -2.43 7.12 -19.07
C ALA A 35 -2.96 6.75 -17.67
N VAL A 36 -2.27 7.23 -16.63
CA VAL A 36 -2.67 7.05 -15.22
C VAL A 36 -4.04 7.66 -14.95
N ASN A 37 -4.25 8.93 -15.32
CA ASN A 37 -5.53 9.60 -15.08
C ASN A 37 -6.67 8.91 -15.84
N ARG A 38 -6.45 8.55 -17.10
CA ARG A 38 -7.43 7.80 -17.88
C ARG A 38 -7.81 6.48 -17.21
N PHE A 39 -6.85 5.77 -16.60
CA PHE A 39 -7.12 4.55 -15.87
C PHE A 39 -7.95 4.81 -14.61
N ILE A 40 -7.58 5.82 -13.82
CA ILE A 40 -8.29 6.22 -12.60
C ILE A 40 -9.75 6.57 -12.92
N ASP A 41 -9.96 7.37 -13.96
CA ASP A 41 -11.29 7.82 -14.39
C ASP A 41 -12.12 6.64 -14.91
N LYS A 42 -11.52 5.75 -15.71
CA LYS A 42 -12.20 4.57 -16.27
C LYS A 42 -12.73 3.64 -15.19
N TYR A 43 -11.95 3.43 -14.12
CA TYR A 43 -12.30 2.50 -13.03
C TYR A 43 -12.84 3.21 -11.78
N GLN A 44 -13.06 4.52 -11.84
CA GLN A 44 -13.61 5.34 -10.75
C GLN A 44 -12.84 5.14 -9.43
N ILE A 45 -11.50 5.16 -9.52
CA ILE A 45 -10.63 4.93 -8.37
C ILE A 45 -10.65 6.17 -7.48
N SER A 46 -11.24 6.04 -6.29
CA SER A 46 -11.37 7.14 -5.33
C SER A 46 -10.06 7.53 -4.63
N ASN A 47 -9.09 6.60 -4.55
CA ASN A 47 -7.82 6.84 -3.88
C ASN A 47 -6.64 6.38 -4.75
N THR A 48 -6.12 7.33 -5.53
CA THR A 48 -4.96 7.14 -6.40
C THR A 48 -3.72 6.67 -5.65
N SER A 49 -3.40 7.27 -4.51
CA SER A 49 -2.22 6.90 -3.72
C SER A 49 -2.29 5.47 -3.19
N LYS A 50 -3.49 5.01 -2.80
CA LYS A 50 -3.74 3.62 -2.39
C LYS A 50 -3.47 2.68 -3.56
N PHE A 51 -4.04 2.98 -4.73
CA PHE A 51 -3.87 2.19 -5.94
C PHE A 51 -2.40 2.09 -6.34
N MET A 52 -1.70 3.22 -6.45
CA MET A 52 -0.28 3.26 -6.82
C MET A 52 0.58 2.43 -5.88
N ARG A 53 0.39 2.59 -4.57
CA ARG A 53 1.10 1.79 -3.57
C ARG A 53 0.84 0.30 -3.75
N GLU A 54 -0.41 -0.11 -3.96
CA GLU A 54 -0.74 -1.52 -4.14
C GLU A 54 -0.17 -2.09 -5.43
N ALA A 55 -0.21 -1.35 -6.52
CA ALA A 55 0.39 -1.74 -7.79
C ALA A 55 1.91 -1.97 -7.62
N VAL A 56 2.63 -1.00 -7.04
CA VAL A 56 4.08 -1.10 -6.83
C VAL A 56 4.43 -2.27 -5.91
N ILE A 57 3.75 -2.40 -4.76
CA ILE A 57 4.03 -3.48 -3.80
C ILE A 57 3.72 -4.85 -4.40
N ARG A 58 2.63 -5.00 -5.17
CA ARG A 58 2.32 -6.26 -5.86
C ARG A 58 3.43 -6.67 -6.83
N THR A 59 3.94 -5.72 -7.61
CA THR A 59 5.05 -5.97 -8.54
C THR A 59 6.33 -6.38 -7.80
N ILE A 60 6.68 -5.68 -6.72
CA ILE A 60 7.87 -5.99 -5.91
C ILE A 60 7.75 -7.40 -5.32
N LEU A 61 6.64 -7.71 -4.64
CA LEU A 61 6.45 -9.02 -4.00
C LEU A 61 6.48 -10.16 -5.01
N LYS A 62 5.77 -10.01 -6.14
CA LYS A 62 5.79 -11.01 -7.22
C LYS A 62 7.20 -11.28 -7.72
N ARG A 63 8.00 -10.22 -7.88
CA ARG A 63 9.38 -10.34 -8.35
C ARG A 63 10.28 -11.01 -7.32
N LEU A 64 10.13 -10.66 -6.05
CA LEU A 64 10.88 -11.28 -4.95
C LEU A 64 10.54 -12.78 -4.81
N ASP A 65 9.27 -13.15 -5.01
CA ASP A 65 8.83 -14.55 -4.99
C ASP A 65 9.43 -15.33 -6.18
N GLU A 66 9.50 -14.72 -7.38
CA GLU A 66 10.11 -15.31 -8.57
C GLU A 66 11.64 -15.48 -8.44
N ASP A 67 12.32 -14.51 -7.83
CA ASP A 67 13.78 -14.52 -7.67
C ASP A 67 14.23 -15.34 -6.43
N HIS A 68 13.29 -15.86 -5.62
CA HIS A 68 13.62 -16.71 -4.48
C HIS A 68 14.08 -18.08 -4.99
N PRO A 69 15.32 -18.52 -4.70
CA PRO A 69 15.79 -19.84 -5.12
C PRO A 69 14.85 -20.89 -4.56
N THR A 70 14.25 -21.70 -5.43
CA THR A 70 13.41 -22.79 -4.97
C THR A 70 14.30 -23.96 -4.58
N LEU A 71 13.85 -24.78 -3.64
CA LEU A 71 14.64 -25.89 -3.08
C LEU A 71 15.08 -26.93 -4.13
N PHE A 72 14.52 -26.87 -5.34
CA PHE A 72 14.67 -27.87 -6.40
C PHE A 72 15.11 -27.30 -7.75
N ASP A 73 15.46 -26.00 -7.81
CA ASP A 73 16.14 -25.39 -8.97
C ASP A 73 17.67 -25.36 -8.80
#